data_AF-A0A1N6U0W1-F1
#
_entry.id   AF-A0A1N6U0W1-F1
#
_cell.length_a   1.000
_cell.length_b   1.000
_cell.length_c   1.000
_cell.angle_alpha   90.00
_cell.angle_beta   90.00
_cell.angle_gamma   90.00
#
_symmetry.space_group_name_H-M   'P 1'
#
loop_
_entity.id
_entity.type
_entity.pdbx_description
1 polymer ?
#
loop_
_entity_poly.entity_id
_entity_poly.type
_entity_poly.pdbx_seq_one_letter_code
_entity_poly.pdbx_strand_id
1 'polypeptide(L)'
;MQLNHLEIFALDKLLQDRPPVAEALFDDSTRVLERVETPAGFYAVIDLQRDLRDVGGLAEREWRFRLKRQKSAGYFVCWPDGDSRLCLEAVINRGARPPVLTPELFV
;
A
#
# COMPACT_ATOMS: atom_id res chain seq x y z
N MET A 1 3.60 4.53 13.96
CA MET A 1 3.47 5.76 13.11
C MET A 1 2.09 5.75 12.46
N GLN A 2 1.60 6.87 11.90
CA GLN A 2 0.38 6.87 11.09
C GLN A 2 0.69 6.53 9.62
N LEU A 3 -0.35 6.17 8.86
CA LEU A 3 -0.28 6.08 7.40
C LEU A 3 -0.02 7.47 6.82
N ASN A 4 0.85 7.56 5.82
CA ASN A 4 1.06 8.77 5.04
C ASN A 4 0.15 8.81 3.80
N HIS A 5 0.13 9.94 3.09
CA HIS A 5 -0.73 10.10 1.91
C HIS A 5 -0.44 9.09 0.78
N LEU A 6 0.80 8.63 0.63
CA LEU A 6 1.17 7.66 -0.40
C LEU A 6 0.65 6.26 -0.06
N GLU A 7 0.77 5.85 1.19
CA GLU A 7 0.27 4.56 1.67
C GLU A 7 -1.26 4.51 1.59
N ILE A 8 -1.92 5.59 2.00
CA ILE A 8 -3.39 5.73 1.88
C ILE A 8 -3.82 5.59 0.42
N PHE A 9 -3.14 6.29 -0.49
CA PHE A 9 -3.43 6.22 -1.93
C PHE A 9 -3.24 4.79 -2.48
N ALA A 10 -2.15 4.12 -2.12
CA ALA A 10 -1.88 2.76 -2.59
C ALA A 10 -2.94 1.78 -2.09
N LEU A 11 -3.33 1.85 -0.81
CA LEU A 11 -4.37 1.02 -0.21
C LEU A 11 -5.74 1.28 -0.85
N ASP A 12 -6.10 2.54 -1.09
CA ASP A 12 -7.34 2.89 -1.80
C ASP A 12 -7.43 2.23 -3.18
N LYS A 13 -6.32 2.22 -3.94
CA LYS A 13 -6.26 1.52 -5.23
C LYS A 13 -6.35 0.01 -5.12
N LEU A 14 -5.67 -0.57 -4.13
CA LEU A 14 -5.64 -2.02 -3.92
C LEU A 14 -6.97 -2.59 -3.40
N LEU A 15 -7.75 -1.77 -2.69
CA LEU A 15 -8.95 -2.21 -1.95
C LEU A 15 -10.25 -1.60 -2.46
N GLN A 16 -10.24 -0.97 -3.63
CA GLN A 16 -11.41 -0.32 -4.25
C GLN A 16 -12.68 -1.20 -4.31
N ASP A 17 -12.54 -2.53 -4.39
CA ASP A 17 -13.61 -3.53 -4.45
C ASP A 17 -13.76 -4.32 -3.12
N ARG A 18 -13.11 -3.87 -2.04
CA ARG A 18 -13.23 -4.42 -0.67
C ARG A 18 -13.48 -3.33 0.38
N PRO A 19 -14.64 -2.64 0.33
CA PRO A 19 -14.96 -1.56 1.27
C PRO A 19 -14.79 -1.92 2.75
N PRO A 20 -15.23 -3.10 3.24
CA PRO A 20 -15.06 -3.45 4.66
C PRO A 20 -13.60 -3.51 5.14
N VAL A 21 -12.69 -3.92 4.26
CA VAL A 21 -11.25 -4.00 4.56
C VAL A 21 -10.63 -2.60 4.50
N ALA A 22 -11.01 -1.80 3.51
CA ALA A 22 -10.59 -0.41 3.39
C ALA A 22 -11.01 0.41 4.62
N GLU A 23 -12.27 0.30 5.05
CA GLU A 23 -12.78 0.96 6.26
C GLU A 23 -12.00 0.57 7.52
N ALA A 24 -11.63 -0.70 7.68
CA ALA A 24 -10.82 -1.15 8.80
C ALA A 24 -9.40 -0.57 8.79
N LEU A 25 -8.80 -0.39 7.61
CA LEU A 25 -7.45 0.16 7.42
C LEU A 25 -7.37 1.68 7.64
N PHE A 26 -8.47 2.39 7.42
CA PHE A 26 -8.54 3.84 7.59
C PHE A 26 -9.07 4.25 8.97
N ASP A 27 -9.24 3.30 9.88
CA ASP A 27 -9.54 3.60 11.29
C ASP A 27 -8.33 4.25 11.99
N ASP A 28 -8.62 5.15 12.93
CA ASP A 28 -7.64 5.90 13.74
C ASP A 28 -6.80 5.00 14.65
N SER A 29 -7.13 3.71 14.75
CA SER A 29 -6.38 2.69 15.48
C SER A 29 -5.22 2.10 14.67
N THR A 30 -5.26 2.19 13.33
CA THR A 30 -4.24 1.60 12.45
C THR A 30 -2.86 2.24 12.65
N ARG A 31 -1.81 1.43 12.70
CA ARG A 31 -0.43 1.90 12.92
C ARG A 31 0.54 1.31 11.91
N VAL A 32 1.41 2.14 11.36
CA VAL A 32 2.58 1.67 10.63
C VAL A 32 3.67 1.30 11.65
N LEU A 33 4.04 0.03 11.68
CA LEU A 33 5.09 -0.55 12.52
C LEU A 33 6.47 -0.31 11.91
N GLU A 34 6.58 -0.51 10.61
CA GLU A 34 7.82 -0.38 9.86
C GLU A 34 7.57 0.35 8.55
N ARG A 35 8.51 1.23 8.17
CA ARG A 35 8.52 1.91 6.88
C ARG A 35 9.95 2.00 6.38
N VAL A 36 10.18 1.46 5.20
CA VAL A 36 11.50 1.39 4.57
C VAL A 36 11.41 1.92 3.15
N GLU A 37 12.28 2.86 2.81
CA GLU A 37 12.49 3.22 1.41
C GLU A 37 13.44 2.21 0.75
N THR A 38 13.07 1.75 -0.44
CA THR A 38 13.89 0.81 -1.21
C THR A 38 14.41 1.49 -2.48
N PRO A 39 15.45 0.96 -3.14
CA PRO A 39 15.89 1.51 -4.43
C PRO A 39 14.79 1.54 -5.50
N ALA A 40 13.80 0.65 -5.40
CA ALA A 40 12.70 0.53 -6.35
C ALA A 40 11.39 1.20 -5.88
N GLY A 41 11.26 1.59 -4.61
CA GLY A 41 10.07 2.25 -4.09
C GLY A 41 10.05 2.31 -2.57
N PHE A 42 9.10 1.62 -1.95
CA PHE A 42 8.99 1.55 -0.49
C PHE A 42 8.33 0.24 -0.04
N TYR A 43 8.53 -0.08 1.23
CA TYR A 43 7.87 -1.16 1.96
C TYR A 43 7.33 -0.64 3.30
N ALA A 44 6.16 -1.09 3.70
CA ALA A 44 5.55 -0.77 4.98
C ALA A 44 4.87 -2.00 5.61
N VAL A 45 4.98 -2.12 6.93
CA VAL A 45 4.22 -3.09 7.74
C VAL A 45 3.20 -2.31 8.55
N ILE A 46 1.93 -2.64 8.35
CA ILE A 46 0.78 -1.96 8.94
C ILE A 46 0.10 -2.92 9.91
N ASP A 47 -0.08 -2.49 11.14
CA ASP A 47 -0.88 -3.16 12.16
C ASP A 47 -2.29 -2.57 12.15
N LEU A 48 -3.27 -3.45 11.94
CA LEU A 48 -4.68 -3.07 11.80
C LEU A 48 -5.39 -2.97 13.15
N GLN A 49 -4.76 -3.43 14.24
CA GLN A 49 -5.38 -3.57 15.56
C GLN A 49 -6.70 -4.36 15.56
N ARG A 50 -6.97 -5.09 14.47
CA ARG A 50 -8.16 -5.92 14.22
C ARG A 50 -7.77 -7.15 13.43
N ASP A 51 -8.55 -8.21 13.57
CA ASP A 51 -8.33 -9.44 12.82
C ASP A 51 -8.89 -9.28 11.39
N LEU A 52 -8.07 -9.59 10.38
CA LEU A 52 -8.47 -9.58 8.97
C LEU A 52 -9.61 -10.57 8.71
N ARG A 53 -9.73 -11.64 9.49
CA ARG A 53 -10.84 -12.60 9.38
C ARG A 53 -12.18 -11.94 9.69
N ASP A 54 -12.22 -10.94 10.56
CA ASP A 54 -13.45 -10.22 10.91
C ASP A 54 -14.00 -9.41 9.73
N VAL A 55 -13.17 -9.08 8.75
CA VAL A 55 -13.54 -8.35 7.53
C VAL A 55 -13.57 -9.26 6.29
N GLY A 56 -13.65 -10.57 6.50
CA GLY A 56 -13.77 -11.57 5.43
C GLY A 56 -12.44 -12.02 4.82
N GLY A 57 -11.33 -11.69 5.48
CA GLY A 57 -9.97 -11.96 5.01
C GLY A 57 -9.52 -11.06 3.87
N LEU A 58 -8.23 -11.08 3.60
CA LEU A 58 -7.62 -10.40 2.47
C LEU A 58 -6.57 -11.31 1.85
N ALA A 59 -6.67 -11.57 0.55
CA ALA A 59 -5.60 -12.23 -0.20
C ALA A 59 -4.62 -11.18 -0.73
N GLU A 60 -3.45 -11.60 -1.20
CA GLU A 60 -2.52 -10.72 -1.90
C GLU A 60 -3.23 -9.97 -3.05
N ARG A 61 -2.95 -8.67 -3.17
CA ARG A 61 -3.52 -7.80 -4.18
C ARG A 61 -2.45 -7.00 -4.85
N GLU A 62 -2.55 -6.86 -6.17
CA GLU A 62 -1.65 -6.06 -6.98
C GLU A 62 -2.45 -4.99 -7.74
N TRP A 63 -1.92 -3.76 -7.79
CA TRP A 63 -2.40 -2.70 -8.66
C TRP A 63 -1.25 -2.10 -9.45
N ARG A 64 -1.32 -2.21 -10.78
CA ARG A 64 -0.27 -1.71 -11.69
C ARG A 64 -0.45 -0.24 -11.99
N PHE A 65 0.66 0.48 -12.07
CA PHE A 65 0.67 1.91 -12.36
C PHE A 65 1.71 2.29 -13.41
N ARG A 66 1.53 3.48 -13.97
CA ARG A 66 2.60 4.22 -14.65
C ARG A 66 2.84 5.53 -13.92
N LEU A 67 4.06 6.06 -14.03
CA LEU A 67 4.38 7.37 -13.49
C LEU A 67 4.13 8.46 -14.55
N LYS A 68 3.35 9.48 -14.20
CA LYS A 68 3.10 10.66 -15.04
C LYS A 68 4.42 11.27 -15.47
N ARG A 69 4.51 11.65 -16.75
CA ARG A 69 5.65 12.36 -17.35
C ARG A 69 6.97 11.56 -17.35
N GLN A 70 6.97 10.31 -16.87
CA GLN A 70 8.13 9.43 -16.89
C GLN A 70 7.80 8.15 -17.66
N LYS A 71 8.80 7.51 -18.27
CA LYS A 71 8.64 6.18 -18.88
C LYS A 71 8.74 5.06 -17.84
N SER A 72 8.49 5.39 -16.57
CA SER A 72 8.58 4.48 -15.44
C SER A 72 7.23 3.84 -15.15
N ALA A 73 7.25 2.58 -14.73
CA ALA A 73 6.07 1.81 -14.39
C ALA A 73 6.39 0.83 -13.26
N GLY A 74 5.34 0.35 -12.62
CA GLY A 74 5.46 -0.49 -11.45
C GLY A 74 4.12 -0.99 -10.97
N TYR A 75 4.08 -1.42 -9.72
CA TYR A 75 2.87 -1.85 -9.05
C TYR A 75 2.93 -1.52 -7.56
N PHE A 76 1.76 -1.31 -6.98
CA PHE A 76 1.55 -1.50 -5.56
C PHE A 76 1.12 -2.95 -5.34
N VAL A 77 1.53 -3.52 -4.22
CA VAL A 77 1.06 -4.83 -3.78
C VAL A 77 0.83 -4.80 -2.28
N CYS A 78 -0.22 -5.44 -1.81
CA CYS A 78 -0.41 -5.70 -0.38
C CYS A 78 -0.79 -7.15 -0.12
N TRP A 79 -0.37 -7.67 1.03
CA TRP A 79 -0.67 -9.03 1.45
C TRP A 79 -0.75 -9.12 2.98
N PRO A 80 -1.59 -10.01 3.52
CA PRO A 80 -1.64 -10.24 4.96
C PRO A 80 -0.32 -10.84 5.46
N ASP A 81 0.16 -10.37 6.61
CA ASP A 81 1.22 -11.01 7.39
C ASP A 81 0.64 -11.52 8.71
N GLY A 82 0.13 -12.76 8.67
CA GLY A 82 -0.70 -13.30 9.75
C GLY A 82 -2.10 -12.67 9.78
N ASP A 83 -2.69 -12.60 10.97
CA ASP A 83 -4.11 -12.27 11.12
C ASP A 83 -4.38 -10.78 11.30
N SER A 84 -3.42 -9.98 11.80
CA SER A 84 -3.65 -8.58 12.18
C SER A 84 -2.70 -7.57 11.53
N ARG A 85 -1.88 -8.02 10.59
CA ARG A 85 -0.93 -7.16 9.88
C ARG A 85 -1.11 -7.23 8.39
N LEU A 86 -0.78 -6.12 7.75
CA LEU A 86 -0.77 -5.96 6.31
C LEU A 86 0.60 -5.44 5.88
N CYS A 87 1.24 -6.15 4.97
CA CYS A 87 2.38 -5.64 4.25
C CYS A 87 1.91 -4.84 3.04
N LEU A 88 2.56 -3.72 2.78
CA LEU A 88 2.34 -2.86 1.62
C LEU A 88 3.68 -2.56 0.97
N GLU A 89 3.77 -2.78 -0.33
CA GLU A 89 4.98 -2.49 -1.10
C GLU A 89 4.64 -1.73 -2.39
N ALA A 90 5.53 -0.80 -2.76
CA ALA A 90 5.56 -0.20 -4.08
C ALA A 90 6.86 -0.55 -4.79
N VAL A 91 6.74 -1.11 -5.99
CA VAL A 91 7.88 -1.54 -6.80
C VAL A 91 7.83 -0.87 -8.16
N ILE A 92 8.82 -0.03 -8.47
CA ILE A 92 9.08 0.47 -9.81
C ILE A 92 10.00 -0.54 -10.50
N ASN A 93 9.42 -1.41 -11.31
CA ASN A 93 10.14 -2.46 -12.04
C ASN A 93 10.58 -2.03 -13.44
N ARG A 94 10.18 -0.84 -13.89
CA ARG A 94 10.58 -0.26 -15.17
C ARG A 94 10.90 1.21 -15.00
N GLY A 95 12.04 1.63 -15.55
CA GLY A 95 12.47 3.03 -15.54
C GLY A 95 13.19 3.41 -14.25
N ALA A 96 13.25 4.71 -13.97
CA ALA A 96 13.92 5.23 -12.78
C ALA A 96 12.90 5.53 -11.68
N ARG A 97 13.29 5.26 -10.42
CA ARG A 97 12.56 5.71 -9.24
C ARG A 97 12.74 7.24 -9.11
N PRO A 98 11.65 8.02 -8.98
CA PRO A 98 11.77 9.44 -8.69
C PRO A 98 12.32 9.67 -7.27
N PRO A 99 13.00 10.81 -7.01
CA PRO A 99 13.56 11.11 -5.69
C PRO A 99 12.51 11.15 -4.57
N VAL A 100 11.28 11.54 -4.91
CA VAL A 100 10.14 11.58 -3.99
C VAL A 100 8.96 10.90 -4.68
N LEU A 101 8.31 9.98 -3.97
CA LEU A 101 7.06 9.35 -4.42
C LEU A 101 5.88 10.09 -3.80
N THR A 102 5.01 10.63 -4.64
CA THR A 102 3.76 11.26 -4.21
C THR A 102 2.58 10.74 -5.03
N PRO A 103 1.36 10.67 -4.47
CA PRO A 103 0.17 10.14 -5.16
C PRO A 103 -0.08 10.76 -6.54
N GLU A 104 0.25 12.03 -6.72
CA GLU A 104 0.00 12.77 -7.96
C GLU A 104 0.80 12.25 -9.15
N LEU A 105 1.87 11.48 -8.89
CA LEU A 105 2.71 10.87 -9.91
C LEU A 105 2.07 9.63 -10.55
N PHE A 106 1.09 8.98 -9.94
CA PHE A 106 0.59 7.69 -10.42
C PHE A 106 -0.62 7.86 -11.34
N VAL A 107 -0.71 7.03 -12.38
CA VAL A 107 -1.84 6.88 -13.32
C VAL A 107 -2.10 5.43 -13.66
#